data_AF-A0A3D1HTI7-F1
#
_entry.id   AF-A0A3D1HTI7-F1
#
_cell.length_a   1.000
_cell.length_b   1.000
_cell.length_c   1.000
_cell.angle_alpha   90.00
_cell.angle_beta   90.00
_cell.angle_gamma   90.00
#
_symmetry.space_group_name_H-M   'P 1'
#
loop_
_entity.id
_entity.type
_entity.pdbx_description
1 polymer ?
#
loop_
_entity_poly.entity_id
_entity_poly.type
_entity_poly.pdbx_seq_one_letter_code
_entity_poly.pdbx_strand_id
1 'polypeptide(L)'
;MLLEKSGANARTERIFNAASGCKMTSLITAMHEARAHHGTGDDATFAIAALYKFVDLDDHRALQPVLQDLCDSQGIQGTVLLAEEGINGTICGTVAGMETVLQWLADDSRFNDLSIKFSFAGEQAFL
;
A
#
# COMPACT_ATOMS: atom_id res chain seq x y z
N MET A 1 13.66 -31.99 3.01
CA MET A 1 15.08 -31.99 2.59
C MET A 1 15.13 -32.27 1.10
N LEU A 2 15.20 -31.23 0.28
CA LEU A 2 16.08 -31.21 -0.90
C LEU A 2 16.34 -29.73 -1.22
N LEU A 3 17.62 -29.40 -1.19
CA LEU A 3 18.19 -28.11 -1.52
C LEU A 3 18.32 -28.03 -3.05
N GLU A 4 17.93 -26.91 -3.64
CA GLU A 4 18.59 -26.41 -4.84
C GLU A 4 18.98 -24.95 -4.61
N LYS A 5 20.30 -24.73 -4.46
CA LYS A 5 20.94 -23.43 -4.65
C LYS A 5 21.43 -23.39 -6.10
N SER A 6 21.11 -22.34 -6.85
CA SER A 6 22.05 -21.74 -7.81
C SER A 6 21.59 -20.35 -8.22
N GLY A 7 22.55 -19.48 -8.44
CA GLY A 7 22.44 -18.03 -8.31
C GLY A 7 21.74 -17.29 -9.44
N ALA A 8 21.27 -16.08 -9.11
CA ALA A 8 21.07 -15.00 -10.06
C ALA A 8 21.35 -13.64 -9.41
N ASN A 9 22.50 -13.09 -9.81
CA ASN A 9 22.75 -11.69 -10.15
C ASN A 9 22.57 -10.59 -9.09
N ALA A 10 23.69 -10.26 -8.44
CA ALA A 10 23.90 -8.99 -7.74
C ALA A 10 24.11 -7.86 -8.77
N ARG A 11 23.05 -7.12 -9.15
CA ARG A 11 23.20 -5.80 -9.80
C ARG A 11 21.96 -4.91 -9.82
N THR A 12 21.36 -4.61 -8.67
CA THR A 12 20.44 -3.44 -8.57
C THR A 12 20.46 -2.76 -7.19
N GLU A 13 21.59 -2.80 -6.48
CA GLU A 13 21.82 -1.90 -5.35
C GLU A 13 22.68 -0.74 -5.83
N ARG A 14 22.02 0.39 -6.12
CA ARG A 14 22.53 1.77 -6.11
C ARG A 14 21.57 2.61 -6.95
N ILE A 15 20.67 3.33 -6.28
CA ILE A 15 20.37 4.77 -6.41
C ILE A 15 19.34 5.05 -5.30
N PHE A 16 19.82 5.30 -4.08
CA PHE A 16 19.02 5.92 -3.02
C PHE A 16 19.96 6.89 -2.30
N ASN A 17 20.19 8.06 -2.90
CA ASN A 17 20.42 9.26 -2.12
C ASN A 17 20.22 10.53 -2.95
N ALA A 18 19.66 11.54 -2.29
CA ALA A 18 19.49 12.95 -2.66
C ALA A 18 18.23 13.36 -3.46
N ALA A 19 17.21 13.83 -2.73
CA ALA A 19 16.63 15.17 -2.91
C ALA A 19 15.73 15.53 -1.70
N SER A 20 15.85 16.76 -1.21
CA SER A 20 15.16 17.29 -0.03
C SER A 20 13.76 17.83 -0.36
N GLY A 21 12.78 17.54 0.51
CA GLY A 21 11.47 18.21 0.57
C GLY A 21 10.29 17.24 0.50
N CYS A 22 9.74 16.85 1.67
CA CYS A 22 8.71 15.81 1.88
C CYS A 22 9.18 14.40 1.48
N LYS A 23 9.66 13.61 2.45
CA LYS A 23 10.03 12.20 2.23
C LYS A 23 8.76 11.39 1.99
N MET A 24 8.34 11.29 0.73
CA MET A 24 7.31 10.37 0.30
C MET A 24 7.68 8.95 0.77
N THR A 25 6.81 8.27 1.50
CA THR A 25 7.11 6.92 2.00
C THR A 25 7.29 5.93 0.84
N SER A 26 7.93 4.79 1.10
CA SER A 26 8.15 3.76 0.07
C SER A 26 6.85 3.27 -0.57
N LEU A 27 5.75 3.21 0.21
CA LEU A 27 4.44 2.79 -0.26
C LEU A 27 3.83 3.76 -1.29
N ILE A 28 3.89 5.06 -0.99
CA ILE A 28 3.34 6.08 -1.90
C ILE A 28 4.18 6.17 -3.18
N THR A 29 5.50 6.08 -3.05
CA THR A 29 6.40 6.03 -4.20
C THR A 29 6.08 4.83 -5.10
N ALA A 30 5.89 3.64 -4.51
CA ALA A 30 5.52 2.43 -5.24
C ALA A 30 4.16 2.56 -5.95
N MET A 31 3.17 3.25 -5.37
CA MET A 31 1.90 3.52 -6.04
C MET A 31 2.10 4.40 -7.28
N HIS A 32 2.84 5.49 -7.17
CA HIS A 32 3.09 6.38 -8.31
C HIS A 32 3.90 5.72 -9.42
N GLU A 33 4.90 4.90 -9.06
CA GLU A 33 5.64 4.08 -10.02
C GLU A 33 4.73 3.09 -10.73
N ALA A 34 3.85 2.39 -10.00
CA ALA A 34 2.87 1.49 -10.61
C ALA A 34 1.91 2.24 -11.55
N ARG A 35 1.48 3.45 -11.16
CA ARG A 35 0.59 4.31 -11.97
C ARG A 35 1.26 4.72 -13.27
N ALA A 36 2.54 5.11 -13.21
CA ALA A 36 3.29 5.54 -14.39
C ALA A 36 3.37 4.45 -15.48
N HIS A 37 3.33 3.17 -15.08
CA HIS A 37 3.32 2.04 -16.02
C HIS A 37 1.93 1.77 -16.65
N HIS A 38 0.84 2.27 -16.09
CA HIS A 38 -0.53 2.00 -16.55
C HIS A 38 -0.97 2.87 -17.74
N GLY A 39 -0.16 3.85 -18.18
CA GLY A 39 -0.47 4.77 -19.28
C GLY A 39 -1.29 5.99 -18.84
N THR A 40 -1.14 7.11 -19.55
CA THR A 40 -1.68 8.43 -19.16
C THR A 40 -3.13 8.69 -19.64
N GLY A 41 -3.95 7.64 -19.78
CA GLY A 41 -5.37 7.79 -20.10
C GLY A 41 -6.17 8.21 -18.87
N ASP A 42 -7.35 8.80 -19.07
CA ASP A 42 -8.31 9.13 -18.00
C ASP A 42 -8.78 7.89 -17.19
N ASP A 43 -8.45 6.69 -17.68
CA ASP A 43 -8.69 5.38 -17.08
C ASP A 43 -7.82 5.06 -15.83
N ALA A 44 -7.00 6.01 -15.35
CA ALA A 44 -6.14 5.84 -14.16
C ALA A 44 -6.45 6.89 -13.07
N THR A 45 -7.76 7.07 -12.81
CA THR A 45 -8.29 8.03 -11.82
C THR A 45 -8.29 7.45 -10.40
N PHE A 46 -8.56 6.15 -10.27
CA PHE A 46 -8.61 5.43 -9.00
C PHE A 46 -7.46 4.44 -8.87
N ALA A 47 -6.87 4.38 -7.68
CA ALA A 47 -5.87 3.39 -7.31
C ALA A 47 -6.54 2.29 -6.50
N ILE A 48 -6.18 1.04 -6.78
CA ILE A 48 -6.61 -0.16 -6.07
C ILE A 48 -5.37 -0.76 -5.42
N ALA A 49 -5.40 -0.98 -4.12
CA ALA A 49 -4.34 -1.63 -3.37
C ALA A 49 -4.82 -2.96 -2.80
N ALA A 50 -4.15 -4.05 -3.15
CA ALA A 50 -4.28 -5.34 -2.46
C ALA A 50 -3.08 -5.50 -1.52
N LEU A 51 -3.33 -5.72 -0.24
CA LEU A 51 -2.30 -5.71 0.80
C LEU A 51 -2.45 -6.88 1.78
N TYR A 52 -1.32 -7.35 2.33
CA TYR A 52 -1.31 -8.23 3.49
C TYR A 52 0.00 -8.13 4.27
N LYS A 53 -0.06 -8.41 5.57
CA LYS A 53 1.10 -8.68 6.42
C LYS A 53 0.70 -9.50 7.64
N PHE A 54 1.50 -10.52 7.94
CA PHE A 54 1.47 -11.19 9.23
C PHE A 54 2.34 -10.43 10.23
N VAL A 55 1.73 -9.95 11.30
CA VAL A 55 2.38 -9.20 12.40
C VAL A 55 1.47 -9.23 13.63
N ASP A 56 2.05 -9.36 14.82
CA ASP A 56 1.27 -9.30 16.06
C ASP A 56 0.61 -7.92 16.19
N LEU A 57 -0.72 -7.93 16.32
CA LEU A 57 -1.58 -6.75 16.32
C LEU A 57 -2.60 -6.83 17.45
N ASP A 58 -2.10 -6.84 18.69
CA ASP A 58 -2.90 -6.96 19.92
C ASP A 58 -3.99 -5.87 20.04
N ASP A 59 -3.73 -4.68 19.49
CA ASP A 59 -4.62 -3.52 19.47
C ASP A 59 -5.50 -3.43 18.21
N HIS A 60 -5.61 -4.50 17.40
CA HIS A 60 -6.40 -4.50 16.14
C HIS A 60 -7.82 -3.93 16.31
N ARG A 61 -8.48 -4.20 17.45
CA ARG A 61 -9.83 -3.68 17.76
C ARG A 61 -9.86 -2.16 17.96
N ALA A 62 -8.77 -1.58 18.46
CA ALA A 62 -8.64 -0.14 18.63
C ALA A 62 -8.24 0.55 17.32
N LEU A 63 -7.47 -0.12 16.46
CA LEU A 63 -7.08 0.38 15.14
C LEU A 63 -8.25 0.40 14.14
N GLN A 64 -9.16 -0.56 14.23
CA GLN A 64 -10.30 -0.68 13.31
C GLN A 64 -11.10 0.62 13.15
N PRO A 65 -11.66 1.25 14.20
CA PRO A 65 -12.43 2.49 14.04
C PRO A 65 -11.57 3.64 13.50
N VAL A 66 -10.28 3.72 13.88
CA VAL A 66 -9.37 4.77 13.39
C VAL A 66 -9.14 4.65 11.88
N LEU A 67 -8.88 3.43 11.40
CA LEU A 67 -8.70 3.17 9.98
C LEU A 67 -10.01 3.35 9.20
N GLN A 68 -11.13 2.95 9.78
CA GLN A 68 -12.45 3.14 9.17
C GLN A 68 -12.75 4.64 8.97
N ASP A 69 -12.62 5.45 10.02
CA ASP A 69 -12.87 6.90 9.95
C ASP A 69 -11.94 7.58 8.94
N LEU A 70 -10.66 7.15 8.88
CA LEU A 70 -9.71 7.64 7.89
C LEU A 70 -10.18 7.30 6.47
N CYS A 71 -10.51 6.04 6.19
CA CYS A 71 -11.00 5.60 4.89
C CYS A 71 -12.27 6.36 4.48
N ASP A 72 -13.23 6.50 5.38
CA ASP A 72 -14.49 7.22 5.14
C ASP A 72 -14.22 8.70 4.81
N SER A 73 -13.33 9.37 5.55
CA SER A 73 -12.96 10.77 5.31
C SER A 73 -12.27 11.00 3.96
N GLN A 74 -11.58 9.98 3.44
CA GLN A 74 -10.84 10.03 2.18
C GLN A 74 -11.61 9.42 1.00
N GLY A 75 -12.84 8.95 1.22
CA GLY A 75 -13.65 8.28 0.19
C GLY A 75 -13.04 6.97 -0.29
N ILE A 76 -12.33 6.25 0.59
CA ILE A 76 -11.76 4.93 0.30
C ILE A 76 -12.82 3.87 0.52
N GLN A 77 -13.00 2.99 -0.46
CA GLN A 77 -13.94 1.88 -0.42
C GLN A 77 -13.21 0.54 -0.54
N GLY A 78 -13.83 -0.53 -0.05
CA GLY A 78 -13.27 -1.88 -0.01
C GLY A 78 -13.25 -2.45 1.40
N THR A 79 -12.43 -3.47 1.61
CA THR A 79 -12.41 -4.22 2.86
C THR A 79 -10.99 -4.35 3.39
N VAL A 80 -10.81 -4.01 4.66
CA VAL A 80 -9.59 -4.33 5.43
C VAL A 80 -9.99 -5.20 6.62
N LEU A 81 -9.32 -6.34 6.74
CA LEU A 81 -9.39 -7.26 7.86
C LEU A 81 -8.20 -6.97 8.77
N LEU A 82 -8.49 -6.58 10.01
CA LEU A 82 -7.52 -6.49 11.09
C LEU A 82 -7.80 -7.63 12.08
N ALA A 83 -6.79 -8.45 12.32
CA ALA A 83 -6.82 -9.54 13.27
C ALA A 83 -5.57 -9.50 14.15
N GLU A 84 -5.56 -10.26 15.23
CA GLU A 84 -4.39 -10.40 16.11
C GLU A 84 -3.13 -10.83 15.34
N GLU A 85 -3.28 -11.60 14.26
CA GLU A 85 -2.18 -12.06 13.41
C GLU A 85 -1.77 -11.07 12.29
N GLY A 86 -2.46 -9.95 12.15
CA GLY A 86 -2.05 -8.86 11.25
C GLY A 86 -3.18 -8.25 10.41
N ILE A 87 -2.84 -7.91 9.16
CA ILE A 87 -3.68 -7.13 8.25
C ILE A 87 -3.78 -7.79 6.88
N ASN A 88 -4.97 -7.77 6.27
CA ASN A 88 -5.22 -8.14 4.88
C ASN A 88 -6.33 -7.25 4.32
N GLY A 89 -6.22 -6.78 3.07
CA GLY A 89 -7.31 -6.02 2.50
C GLY A 89 -7.19 -5.75 1.01
N THR A 90 -8.29 -5.28 0.45
CA THR A 90 -8.31 -4.63 -0.85
C THR A 90 -9.13 -3.35 -0.74
N ILE A 91 -8.52 -2.22 -1.09
CA ILE A 91 -9.13 -0.90 -1.00
C ILE A 91 -8.94 -0.13 -2.30
N CYS A 92 -9.85 0.79 -2.60
CA CYS A 92 -9.84 1.63 -3.77
C CYS A 92 -10.25 3.06 -3.43
N GLY A 93 -9.62 4.03 -4.09
CA GLY A 93 -9.97 5.43 -3.98
C GLY A 93 -9.15 6.30 -4.89
N THR A 94 -9.35 7.62 -4.79
CA THR A 94 -8.54 8.58 -5.53
C THR A 94 -7.08 8.48 -5.12
N VAL A 95 -6.16 8.85 -6.00
CA VAL A 95 -4.72 8.85 -5.69
C VAL A 95 -4.42 9.65 -4.41
N ALA A 96 -5.00 10.84 -4.25
CA ALA A 96 -4.80 11.66 -3.05
C ALA A 96 -5.37 11.02 -1.76
N GLY A 97 -6.54 10.39 -1.83
CA GLY A 97 -7.09 9.65 -0.70
C GLY A 97 -6.22 8.45 -0.33
N MET A 98 -5.72 7.73 -1.34
CA MET A 98 -4.82 6.60 -1.13
C MET A 98 -3.46 7.02 -0.57
N GLU A 99 -2.89 8.17 -0.97
CA GLU A 99 -1.68 8.72 -0.34
C GLU A 99 -1.85 8.88 1.17
N THR A 100 -3.00 9.39 1.61
CA THR A 100 -3.30 9.59 3.04
C THR A 100 -3.36 8.25 3.80
N VAL A 101 -4.05 7.24 3.26
CA VAL A 101 -4.12 5.91 3.88
C VAL A 101 -2.76 5.20 3.87
N LEU A 102 -2.00 5.30 2.77
CA LEU A 102 -0.67 4.71 2.67
C LEU A 102 0.33 5.40 3.61
N GLN A 103 0.19 6.70 3.85
CA GLN A 103 0.99 7.40 4.87
C GLN A 103 0.66 6.88 6.27
N TRP A 104 -0.61 6.73 6.62
CA TRP A 104 -1.03 6.18 7.91
C TRP A 104 -0.47 4.76 8.13
N LEU A 105 -0.52 3.92 7.10
CA LEU A 105 0.10 2.58 7.14
C LEU A 105 1.63 2.67 7.31
N ALA A 106 2.30 3.60 6.63
CA ALA A 106 3.75 3.75 6.71
C ALA A 106 4.26 4.36 8.02
N ASP A 107 3.41 5.12 8.74
CA ASP A 107 3.74 5.72 10.04
C ASP A 107 3.77 4.68 11.17
N ASP A 108 3.10 3.55 10.99
CA ASP A 108 3.17 2.42 11.93
C ASP A 108 4.25 1.42 11.52
N SER A 109 5.33 1.37 12.30
CA SER A 109 6.47 0.49 12.04
C SER A 109 6.11 -1.01 11.98
N ARG A 110 4.96 -1.42 12.55
CA ARG A 110 4.44 -2.79 12.42
C ARG A 110 4.08 -3.14 11.00
N PHE A 111 3.80 -2.15 10.13
CA PHE A 111 3.52 -2.36 8.71
C PHE A 111 4.73 -2.12 7.80
N ASN A 112 5.95 -1.99 8.34
CA ASN A 112 7.16 -2.04 7.52
C ASN A 112 7.18 -3.32 6.65
N ASP A 113 7.69 -3.28 5.42
CA ASP A 113 7.68 -4.43 4.51
C ASP A 113 6.28 -5.03 4.23
N LEU A 114 5.21 -4.23 4.33
CA LEU A 114 3.84 -4.59 3.92
C LEU A 114 3.87 -5.15 2.49
N SER A 115 3.33 -6.35 2.28
CA SER A 115 3.15 -6.86 0.94
C SER A 115 1.97 -6.12 0.31
N ILE A 116 2.24 -5.30 -0.70
CA ILE A 116 1.23 -4.48 -1.37
C ILE A 116 1.43 -4.53 -2.88
N LYS A 117 0.32 -4.56 -3.61
CA LYS A 117 0.29 -4.45 -5.08
C LYS A 117 -0.75 -3.42 -5.49
N PHE A 118 -0.39 -2.62 -6.47
CA PHE A 118 -1.25 -1.57 -7.02
C PHE A 118 -1.76 -1.93 -8.41
N SER A 119 -3.00 -1.53 -8.68
CA SER A 119 -3.61 -1.47 -10.02
C SER A 119 -4.47 -0.21 -10.11
N PHE A 120 -4.90 0.16 -11.32
CA PHE A 120 -5.61 1.42 -11.56
C PHE A 120 -6.84 1.23 -12.44
N ALA A 121 -7.85 2.05 -12.21
CA ALA A 121 -9.12 2.04 -12.94
C ALA A 121 -9.67 3.45 -13.15
N GLY A 122 -10.52 3.60 -14.18
CA GLY A 122 -11.20 4.86 -14.50
C GLY A 122 -12.37 5.14 -13.57
N GLU A 123 -12.82 4.13 -12.83
CA GLU A 123 -13.95 4.19 -11.91
C GLU A 123 -13.60 3.52 -10.58
N GLN A 124 -14.43 3.81 -9.59
CA GLN A 124 -14.33 3.21 -8.27
C GLN A 124 -14.69 1.71 -8.33
N ALA A 125 -13.81 0.87 -7.80
CA ALA A 125 -13.92 -0.59 -7.96
C ALA A 125 -14.91 -1.27 -7.00
N PHE A 126 -15.33 -0.59 -5.94
CA PHE A 126 -16.17 -1.13 -4.87
C PHE A 126 -17.37 -0.21 -4.61
N LEU A 127 -18.53 -0.81 -4.30
CA LEU A 127 -19.80 -0.11 -4.05
C LEU A 127 -20.01 0.15 -2.56
#